data_AF-G4F9D3-F1
#
_entry.id   AF-G4F9D3-F1
#
_cell.length_a   1.000
_cell.length_b   1.000
_cell.length_c   1.000
_cell.angle_alpha   90.00
_cell.angle_beta   90.00
_cell.angle_gamma   90.00
#
_symmetry.space_group_name_H-M   'P 1'
#
loop_
_entity.id
_entity.type
_entity.pdbx_description
1 polymer ?
#
loop_
_entity_poly.entity_id
_entity_poly.type
_entity_poly.pdbx_seq_one_letter_code
_entity_poly.pdbx_strand_id
1 'polypeptide(L)'
;MVCDRHGWPLAFTLSSGQEADSRHFVSTLERIHLPSSVGRPRKRSRYMVADKGYDSDELRHYCDRYGMKTVIAQRNMHRRTRPGLPRRFDKPKYRQRNAIERCFGWLKELRRIATRYEKLASSFKAMVCVACINRCLRANFSYKT
;
A
#
# COMPACT_ATOMS: atom_id res chain seq x y z
N MET A 1 -1.48 3.77 2.69
CA MET A 1 -0.03 3.44 2.81
C MET A 1 0.25 2.21 1.97
N VAL A 2 1.46 2.11 1.41
CA VAL A 2 1.92 0.94 0.64
C VAL A 2 3.19 0.42 1.30
N CYS A 3 3.29 -0.90 1.41
CA CYS A 3 4.47 -1.58 1.94
C CYS A 3 4.94 -2.68 0.99
N ASP A 4 6.19 -3.08 1.13
CA ASP A 4 6.72 -4.28 0.47
C ASP A 4 6.24 -5.57 1.17
N ARG A 5 6.53 -6.75 0.59
CA ARG A 5 6.20 -8.09 1.11
C ARG A 5 6.67 -8.34 2.55
N HIS A 6 7.72 -7.65 2.99
CA HIS A 6 8.28 -7.76 4.33
C HIS A 6 7.62 -6.80 5.34
N GLY A 7 6.73 -5.91 4.90
CA GLY A 7 6.11 -4.90 5.76
C GLY A 7 6.96 -3.63 5.94
N TRP A 8 7.89 -3.37 5.02
CA TRP A 8 8.65 -2.12 4.96
C TRP A 8 7.79 -1.04 4.29
N PRO A 9 7.59 0.14 4.91
CA PRO A 9 6.80 1.21 4.31
C PRO A 9 7.54 1.77 3.08
N LEU A 10 6.84 1.81 1.93
CA LEU A 10 7.36 2.38 0.68
C LEU A 10 6.87 3.80 0.46
N ALA A 11 5.57 4.02 0.63
CA ALA A 11 4.95 5.34 0.48
C ALA A 11 3.68 5.44 1.31
N PHE A 12 3.35 6.67 1.73
CA PHE A 12 2.09 6.97 2.38
C PHE A 12 1.56 8.33 1.93
N THR A 13 0.25 8.48 2.06
CA THR A 13 -0.50 9.71 1.78
C THR A 13 -1.43 9.92 2.96
N LEU A 14 -1.50 11.15 3.46
CA LEU A 14 -2.49 11.54 4.45
C LEU A 14 -3.70 12.07 3.70
N SER A 15 -4.88 11.58 4.07
CA SER A 15 -6.18 12.03 3.61
C SER A 15 -6.93 12.71 4.75
N SER A 16 -7.98 13.45 4.40
CA SER A 16 -8.96 13.91 5.39
C SER A 16 -9.74 12.71 5.96
N GLY A 17 -10.24 12.81 7.19
CA GLY A 17 -10.92 11.70 7.85
C GLY A 17 -12.23 11.26 7.20
N GLN A 18 -12.81 12.11 6.34
CA GLN A 18 -14.07 11.84 5.63
C GLN A 18 -13.85 11.18 4.26
N GLU A 19 -12.60 11.14 3.78
CA GLU A 19 -12.28 10.59 2.47
C GLU A 19 -11.93 9.12 2.54
N ALA A 20 -12.56 8.32 1.67
CA ALA A 20 -12.20 6.93 1.52
C ALA A 20 -10.77 6.79 0.99
N ASP A 21 -9.97 5.94 1.64
CA ASP A 21 -8.58 5.64 1.23
C ASP A 21 -8.48 5.19 -0.24
N SER A 22 -9.54 4.56 -0.76
CA SER A 22 -9.65 4.14 -2.15
C SER A 22 -9.68 5.28 -3.16
N ARG A 23 -9.75 6.55 -2.76
CA ARG A 23 -9.58 7.70 -3.66
C ARG A 23 -8.12 8.12 -3.81
N HIS A 24 -7.28 7.77 -2.84
CA HIS A 24 -5.88 8.18 -2.77
C HIS A 24 -4.90 7.09 -3.19
N PHE A 25 -5.38 5.93 -3.66
CA PHE A 25 -4.48 4.84 -3.99
C PHE A 25 -3.60 5.19 -5.21
N VAL A 26 -4.16 5.80 -6.27
CA VAL A 26 -3.40 6.19 -7.46
C VAL A 26 -2.30 7.17 -7.07
N SER A 27 -2.67 8.24 -6.37
CA SER A 27 -1.73 9.28 -5.93
C SER A 27 -0.63 8.72 -5.03
N THR A 28 -0.93 7.68 -4.24
CA THR A 28 0.05 6.99 -3.40
C THR A 28 0.97 6.08 -4.22
N LEU A 29 0.43 5.32 -5.18
CA LEU A 29 1.22 4.43 -6.05
C LEU A 29 2.15 5.20 -6.98
N GLU A 30 1.71 6.36 -7.48
CA GLU A 30 2.51 7.23 -8.35
C GLU A 30 3.79 7.76 -7.67
N ARG A 31 3.84 7.78 -6.34
CA ARG A 31 5.04 8.16 -5.57
C ARG A 31 6.09 7.05 -5.52
N ILE A 32 5.72 5.81 -5.83
CA ILE A 32 6.59 4.65 -5.67
C ILE A 32 7.42 4.43 -6.92
N HIS A 33 8.73 4.34 -6.72
CA HIS A 33 9.70 3.99 -7.75
C HIS A 33 10.54 2.81 -7.25
N LEU A 34 10.45 1.68 -7.93
CA LEU A 34 11.21 0.48 -7.59
C LEU A 34 12.58 0.52 -8.29
N PRO A 35 13.67 0.21 -7.58
CA PRO A 35 14.99 0.17 -8.19
C PRO A 35 15.03 -0.87 -9.32
N SER A 36 15.67 -0.49 -10.43
CA SER A 36 15.96 -1.38 -11.56
C SER A 36 17.47 -1.62 -11.58
N SER A 37 17.91 -2.84 -11.88
CA SER A 37 19.33 -3.15 -12.02
C SER A 37 20.00 -2.39 -13.16
N VAL A 38 19.22 -2.01 -14.18
CA VAL A 38 19.66 -1.20 -15.33
C VAL A 38 18.54 -0.23 -15.71
N GLY A 39 18.89 1.02 -16.03
CA GLY A 39 18.00 2.03 -16.58
C GLY A 39 17.04 2.69 -15.58
N ARG A 40 15.94 3.27 -16.11
CA ARG A 40 14.96 4.04 -15.31
C ARG A 40 14.30 3.16 -14.23
N PRO A 41 14.09 3.68 -13.01
CA PRO A 41 13.31 2.99 -11.97
C PRO A 41 11.94 2.53 -12.49
N ARG A 42 11.53 1.34 -12.07
CA ARG A 42 10.29 0.70 -12.53
C ARG A 42 9.13 1.13 -11.63
N LYS A 43 7.96 1.38 -12.22
CA LYS A 43 6.70 1.48 -11.46
C LYS A 43 6.07 0.11 -11.19
N ARG A 44 6.38 -0.88 -12.03
CA ARG A 44 5.71 -2.19 -12.05
C ARG A 44 6.19 -3.10 -10.92
N SER A 45 5.26 -3.53 -10.06
CA SER A 45 5.41 -4.73 -9.23
C SER A 45 4.82 -5.96 -9.94
N ARG A 46 5.21 -7.18 -9.52
CA ARG A 46 4.59 -8.41 -10.05
C ARG A 46 3.15 -8.58 -9.58
N TYR A 47 2.88 -8.20 -8.33
CA TYR A 47 1.58 -8.37 -7.67
C TYR A 47 1.23 -7.09 -6.90
N MET A 48 -0.04 -6.72 -6.95
CA MET A 48 -0.65 -5.70 -6.10
C MET A 48 -1.67 -6.37 -5.20
N VAL A 49 -1.35 -6.45 -3.90
CA VAL A 49 -2.24 -7.04 -2.89
C VAL A 49 -2.87 -5.90 -2.11
N ALA A 50 -4.19 -5.89 -1.99
CA ALA A 50 -4.91 -4.88 -1.22
C ALA A 50 -6.17 -5.48 -0.58
N ASP A 51 -6.68 -4.80 0.45
CA ASP A 51 -7.91 -5.20 1.11
C ASP A 51 -9.10 -5.21 0.14
N LYS A 52 -10.11 -6.02 0.46
CA LYS A 52 -11.43 -5.98 -0.20
C LYS A 52 -12.01 -4.56 -0.31
N GLY A 53 -11.67 -3.67 0.64
CA GLY A 53 -12.06 -2.26 0.61
C GLY A 53 -11.51 -1.45 -0.58
N TYR A 54 -10.42 -1.90 -1.19
CA TYR A 54 -9.80 -1.23 -2.33
C TYR A 54 -10.30 -1.76 -3.68
N ASP A 55 -11.27 -2.69 -3.69
CA ASP A 55 -11.81 -3.24 -4.93
C ASP A 55 -12.59 -2.17 -5.72
N SER A 56 -11.89 -1.51 -6.64
CA SER A 56 -12.43 -0.54 -7.60
C SER A 56 -12.00 -0.89 -9.02
N ASP A 57 -12.82 -0.49 -10.00
CA ASP A 57 -12.45 -0.66 -11.40
C ASP A 57 -11.22 0.20 -11.73
N GLU A 58 -11.13 1.40 -11.19
CA GLU A 58 -9.99 2.30 -11.37
C GLU A 58 -8.65 1.64 -10.96
N LEU A 59 -8.60 0.97 -9.79
CA LEU A 59 -7.40 0.29 -9.32
C LEU A 59 -7.04 -0.89 -10.23
N ARG A 60 -8.05 -1.62 -10.72
CA ARG A 60 -7.82 -2.72 -11.66
C ARG A 60 -7.26 -2.21 -12.98
N HIS A 61 -7.82 -1.16 -13.57
CA HIS A 61 -7.30 -0.55 -14.80
C HIS A 61 -5.90 0.04 -14.60
N TYR A 62 -5.63 0.67 -13.46
CA TYR A 62 -4.30 1.16 -13.11
C TYR A 62 -3.28 0.03 -13.12
N CYS A 63 -3.57 -1.08 -12.43
CA CYS A 63 -2.69 -2.22 -12.40
C CYS A 63 -2.54 -2.90 -13.78
N ASP A 64 -3.61 -3.01 -14.56
CA ASP A 64 -3.56 -3.57 -15.91
C ASP A 64 -2.65 -2.72 -16.82
N ARG A 65 -2.77 -1.38 -16.76
CA ARG A 65 -1.93 -0.44 -17.51
C ARG A 65 -0.44 -0.64 -17.25
N TYR A 66 -0.06 -0.92 -16.00
CA TYR A 66 1.32 -1.15 -15.60
C TYR A 66 1.71 -2.64 -15.57
N GLY A 67 0.86 -3.55 -16.03
CA GLY A 67 1.13 -4.99 -16.09
C GLY A 67 1.29 -5.67 -14.72
N MET A 68 0.64 -5.14 -13.69
CA MET A 68 0.62 -5.68 -12.32
C MET A 68 -0.57 -6.63 -12.14
N LYS A 69 -0.34 -7.81 -11.53
CA LYS A 69 -1.45 -8.73 -11.21
C LYS A 69 -2.16 -8.27 -9.94
N THR A 70 -3.44 -7.91 -10.05
CA THR A 70 -4.27 -7.51 -8.90
C THR A 70 -4.74 -8.72 -8.10
N VAL A 71 -4.41 -8.74 -6.80
CA VAL A 71 -4.84 -9.76 -5.85
C VAL A 71 -5.73 -9.09 -4.81
N ILE A 72 -6.99 -8.91 -5.16
CA ILE A 72 -7.99 -8.20 -4.34
C ILE A 72 -9.28 -9.00 -4.39
N ALA A 73 -9.80 -9.33 -3.21
CA ALA A 73 -11.09 -9.99 -3.07
C ALA A 73 -12.19 -9.10 -3.67
N GLN A 74 -13.07 -9.68 -4.47
CA GLN A 74 -14.19 -8.93 -5.04
C GLN A 74 -15.18 -8.54 -3.94
N ARG A 75 -15.65 -7.29 -3.97
CA ARG A 75 -16.76 -6.82 -3.15
C ARG A 75 -18.04 -7.56 -3.52
N ASN A 76 -18.82 -7.92 -2.50
CA ASN A 76 -20.15 -8.52 -2.66
C ASN A 76 -21.13 -7.39 -3.01
N MET A 77 -21.05 -6.88 -4.22
CA MET A 77 -21.97 -5.87 -4.74
C MET A 77 -22.41 -6.34 -6.12
N HIS A 78 -23.65 -6.05 -6.51
CA HIS A 78 -24.15 -6.30 -7.87
C HIS A 78 -23.32 -5.49 -8.88
N ARG A 79 -22.24 -6.09 -9.36
CA ARG A 79 -21.51 -5.58 -10.53
C ARG A 79 -22.26 -6.04 -11.77
N ARG A 80 -22.38 -5.14 -12.75
CA ARG A 80 -22.79 -5.52 -14.09
C ARG A 80 -21.90 -6.66 -14.58
N THR A 81 -22.51 -7.76 -15.00
CA THR A 81 -21.81 -8.89 -15.61
C THR A 81 -21.03 -8.35 -16.80
N ARG A 82 -19.70 -8.33 -16.70
CA ARG A 82 -18.85 -7.95 -17.83
C ARG A 82 -18.72 -9.18 -18.73
N PRO A 83 -18.91 -9.06 -20.05
CA PRO A 83 -18.56 -10.16 -20.95
C PRO A 83 -17.05 -10.42 -20.85
N GLY A 84 -16.66 -11.68 -20.61
CA GLY A 84 -15.27 -12.11 -20.51
C GLY A 84 -14.96 -13.04 -19.33
N LEU A 85 -13.72 -13.51 -19.25
CA LEU A 85 -13.27 -14.42 -18.20
C LEU A 85 -13.26 -13.71 -16.84
N PRO A 86 -13.86 -14.28 -15.77
CA PRO A 86 -13.80 -13.71 -14.44
C PRO A 86 -12.35 -13.60 -13.97
N ARG A 87 -12.01 -12.48 -13.32
CA ARG A 87 -10.67 -12.29 -12.76
C ARG A 87 -10.41 -13.34 -11.68
N ARG A 88 -9.42 -14.21 -11.92
CA ARG A 88 -9.02 -15.24 -10.96
C ARG A 88 -8.53 -14.60 -9.67
N PHE A 89 -9.07 -15.05 -8.53
CA PHE A 89 -8.65 -14.62 -7.21
C PHE A 89 -7.70 -15.64 -6.59
N ASP A 90 -6.46 -15.22 -6.33
CA ASP A 90 -5.41 -16.05 -5.74
C ASP A 90 -5.46 -15.94 -4.20
N LYS A 91 -6.16 -16.88 -3.55
CA LYS A 91 -6.30 -16.95 -2.08
C LYS A 91 -4.96 -17.02 -1.35
N PRO A 92 -4.00 -17.91 -1.74
CA PRO A 92 -2.67 -17.96 -1.12
C PRO A 92 -1.94 -16.61 -1.15
N LYS A 93 -1.95 -15.91 -2.30
CA LYS A 93 -1.32 -14.58 -2.37
C LYS A 93 -2.06 -13.52 -1.59
N TYR A 94 -3.38 -13.60 -1.50
CA TYR A 94 -4.17 -12.66 -0.69
C TYR A 94 -3.77 -12.69 0.80
N ARG A 95 -3.30 -13.84 1.33
CA ARG A 95 -2.77 -13.92 2.71
C ARG A 95 -1.55 -13.02 2.95
N GLN A 96 -0.83 -12.62 1.91
CA GLN A 96 0.33 -11.72 2.03
C GLN A 96 -0.05 -10.29 2.45
N ARG A 97 -1.34 -9.96 2.44
CA ARG A 97 -1.91 -8.72 3.02
C ARG A 97 -1.55 -8.53 4.49
N ASN A 98 -1.23 -9.60 5.22
CA ASN A 98 -0.69 -9.51 6.58
C ASN A 98 0.58 -8.62 6.67
N ALA A 99 1.32 -8.43 5.58
CA ALA A 99 2.46 -7.50 5.57
C ALA A 99 2.04 -6.04 5.86
N ILE A 100 0.94 -5.56 5.25
CA ILE A 100 0.45 -4.20 5.48
C ILE A 100 -0.21 -4.07 6.86
N GLU A 101 -0.90 -5.11 7.33
CA GLU A 101 -1.50 -5.15 8.66
C GLU A 101 -0.43 -5.06 9.76
N ARG A 102 0.65 -5.85 9.65
CA ARG A 102 1.80 -5.76 10.58
C ARG A 102 2.49 -4.41 10.52
N CYS A 103 2.61 -3.81 9.32
CA CYS A 103 3.19 -2.48 9.15
C CYS A 103 2.36 -1.42 9.91
N PHE A 104 1.04 -1.44 9.77
CA PHE A 104 0.14 -0.56 10.52
C PHE A 104 0.09 -0.88 12.01
N GLY A 105 0.15 -2.16 12.41
CA GLY A 105 0.22 -2.58 13.80
C GLY A 105 1.43 -1.96 14.50
N TRP A 106 2.61 -2.09 13.88
CA TRP A 106 3.83 -1.45 14.36
C TRP A 106 3.72 0.09 14.43
N LEU A 107 3.13 0.75 13.42
CA LEU A 107 2.91 2.20 13.48
C LEU A 107 2.00 2.61 14.66
N LYS A 108 1.06 1.74 15.06
CA LYS A 108 0.16 1.97 16.19
C LYS A 108 0.81 1.70 17.56
N GLU A 109 1.92 0.97 17.62
CA GLU A 109 2.70 0.84 18.87
C GLU A 109 3.33 2.18 19.27
N LEU A 110 3.62 3.04 18.29
CA LEU A 110 4.10 4.39 18.52
C LEU A 110 2.96 5.27 19.02
N ARG A 111 2.79 5.35 20.35
CA ARG A 111 1.74 6.16 21.03
C ARG A 111 1.53 7.54 20.41
N ARG A 112 2.61 8.24 20.06
CA ARG A 112 2.54 9.58 19.48
C ARG A 112 1.76 9.63 18.15
N ILE A 113 1.92 8.60 17.32
CA ILE A 113 1.26 8.43 16.03
C ILE A 113 -0.16 7.88 16.23
N ALA A 114 -0.32 6.88 17.09
CA ALA A 114 -1.61 6.24 17.33
C ALA A 114 -2.67 7.22 17.85
N THR A 115 -2.29 8.04 18.84
CA THR A 115 -3.19 9.05 19.43
C THR A 115 -3.29 10.32 18.58
N ARG A 116 -2.44 10.49 17.55
CA ARG A 116 -2.33 11.71 16.73
C ARG A 116 -2.17 12.97 17.58
N TYR A 117 -1.11 13.05 18.38
CA TYR A 117 -0.82 14.21 19.24
C TYR A 117 -0.61 15.53 18.46
N GLU A 118 -0.25 15.42 17.19
CA GLU A 118 0.02 16.57 16.34
C GLU A 118 -1.27 17.25 15.87
N LYS A 119 -1.39 18.56 16.10
CA LYS A 119 -2.54 19.36 15.65
C LYS A 119 -2.52 19.62 14.14
N LEU A 120 -1.33 19.84 13.59
CA LEU A 120 -1.13 20.16 12.17
C LEU A 120 -0.87 18.90 11.36
N ALA A 121 -1.49 18.79 10.18
CA ALA A 121 -1.29 17.67 9.26
C ALA A 121 0.17 17.57 8.78
N SER A 122 0.86 18.70 8.61
CA SER A 122 2.28 18.76 8.26
C SER A 122 3.16 18.12 9.34
N SER A 123 2.96 18.49 10.61
CA SER A 123 3.68 17.92 11.74
C SER A 123 3.39 16.44 11.92
N PHE A 124 2.12 16.02 11.78
CA PHE A 124 1.77 14.59 11.81
C PHE A 124 2.46 13.81 10.69
N LYS A 125 2.46 14.36 9.46
CA LYS A 125 3.15 13.77 8.31
C LYS A 125 4.65 13.61 8.58
N ALA A 126 5.28 14.63 9.15
CA ALA A 126 6.70 14.59 9.49
C ALA A 126 6.98 13.49 10.51
N MET A 127 6.15 13.35 11.56
CA MET A 127 6.30 12.29 12.55
C MET A 127 6.16 10.88 11.96
N VAL A 128 5.18 10.65 11.08
CA VAL A 128 5.05 9.38 10.37
C VAL A 128 6.26 9.12 9.47
N CYS A 129 6.78 10.16 8.79
CA CYS A 129 7.97 10.06 7.96
C CYS A 129 9.19 9.62 8.79
N VAL A 130 9.44 10.29 9.92
CA VAL A 130 10.55 9.96 10.84
C VAL A 130 10.44 8.53 11.35
N ALA A 131 9.23 8.07 11.72
CA ALA A 131 9.03 6.69 12.13
C ALA A 131 9.37 5.70 11.01
N CYS A 132 8.88 5.93 9.79
CA CYS A 132 9.18 5.09 8.63
C CYS A 132 10.68 5.05 8.32
N ILE A 133 11.37 6.20 8.38
CA ILE A 133 12.83 6.28 8.20
C ILE A 133 13.55 5.42 9.25
N ASN A 134 13.21 5.58 10.53
CA ASN A 134 13.82 4.80 11.61
C ASN A 134 13.62 3.28 11.41
N ARG A 135 12.41 2.85 10.98
CA ARG A 135 12.15 1.44 10.66
C ARG A 135 13.03 0.93 9.53
N CYS A 136 13.16 1.70 8.43
CA CYS A 136 13.98 1.31 7.29
C CYS A 136 15.48 1.31 7.63
N LEU A 137 15.95 2.25 8.47
CA LEU A 137 17.35 2.24 8.92
C LEU A 137 17.63 1.01 9.79
N ARG A 138 16.78 0.71 10.77
CA ARG A 138 16.90 -0.50 11.59
C ARG A 138 16.93 -1.77 10.75
N ALA A 139 16.14 -1.83 9.69
CA ALA A 139 16.19 -2.91 8.70
C ALA A 139 17.61 -3.08 8.14
N ASN A 140 18.13 -2.00 7.54
CA ASN A 140 19.39 -2.03 6.81
C ASN A 140 20.59 -2.34 7.72
N PHE A 141 20.57 -1.87 8.97
CA PHE A 141 21.63 -2.16 9.93
C PHE A 141 21.50 -3.53 10.57
N SER A 142 20.29 -4.03 10.81
CA SER A 142 20.07 -5.36 11.38
C SER A 142 20.44 -6.52 10.44
N TYR A 143 20.47 -6.30 9.12
CA TYR A 143 20.91 -7.31 8.13
C TYR A 143 22.43 -7.30 7.88
N LYS A 144 23.19 -6.37 8.48
CA LYS A 144 24.64 -6.20 8.28
C LYS A 144 25.50 -6.63 9.47
N THR A 145 24.87 -7.09 10.54
CA THR A 145 25.49 -7.77 11.68
C THR A 145 25.09 -9.23 11.66
#